data_AF-A0A261BVX1-F1
#
_entry.id   AF-A0A261BVX1-F1
#
_cell.length_a   1.000
_cell.length_b   1.000
_cell.length_c   1.000
_cell.angle_alpha   90.00
_cell.angle_beta   90.00
_cell.angle_gamma   90.00
#
_symmetry.space_group_name_H-M   'P 1'
#
loop_
_entity.id
_entity.type
_entity.pdbx_description
1 polymer ?
#
loop_
_entity_poly.entity_id
_entity_poly.type
_entity_poly.pdbx_seq_one_letter_code
_entity_poly.pdbx_strand_id
1 'polypeptide(L)'
;MANYDVEDGIYDVDPEDDCEPNDLNKYVNFSTQGVLTFRSKQETNMTLKPIRCTYYKHSGVSERYFDVGSKEIVPDVPVQVPYYNFAFSCERDGIVEFVKPFVNFAVIPKETAGESVAIIYLPSMHHMLFMKKMSRTKLFMKQNNFKFAQIMNMKQPKPFLDLLLQLGISSETSVFQKAKKQNFTTFFSGPQQIRDLIDVDYDTTGHRNFISDYLIDEHQCLEDGRKLLDDQLEKMESFLESTSGSKFFSVMFLDDYGSQRSMIDYDLSEMLIRLNQKNVFEKTTLIVTTYDLSIKEVTDENTKNPLFAIRLSNNLMKTQPTELYFLHLNSYRYLTTFHSYHLIMNLLEPKTSSDLSPFTLKSTERTCQSEGVPDIMCLCMKSVPQPKLPEKKFLEKLQKEFAEEIQKYKCVLSFEVKNSTEFFEYENENGKIIALELSADASVNGKKGKLDLSLTKTFVYDSSLKYFRDFDYARILRDHGVNIAIVSICVL
;
A
#
# COMPACT_ATOMS: atom_id res chain seq x y z
N MET A 1 3.33 -3.96 -36.43
CA MET A 1 3.53 -5.42 -36.34
C MET A 1 4.76 -5.64 -35.49
N ALA A 2 4.55 -5.92 -34.21
CA ALA A 2 5.60 -6.19 -33.24
C ALA A 2 5.32 -7.59 -32.67
N ASN A 3 6.31 -8.47 -32.77
CA ASN A 3 6.30 -9.74 -32.08
C ASN A 3 6.32 -9.45 -30.58
N TYR A 4 5.32 -9.97 -29.89
CA TYR A 4 5.31 -10.08 -28.44
C TYR A 4 6.23 -11.24 -28.09
N ASP A 5 7.45 -10.94 -27.67
CA ASP A 5 8.21 -11.89 -26.85
C ASP A 5 7.58 -11.86 -25.46
N VAL A 6 6.53 -12.68 -25.32
CA VAL A 6 6.07 -13.20 -24.05
C VAL A 6 7.14 -14.22 -23.65
N GLU A 7 8.17 -13.79 -22.93
CA GLU A 7 8.85 -14.73 -22.04
C GLU A 7 7.87 -15.03 -20.90
N ASP A 8 7.04 -16.03 -21.13
CA ASP A 8 6.38 -16.79 -20.09
C ASP A 8 7.48 -17.23 -19.14
N GLY A 9 7.60 -16.55 -18.00
CA GLY A 9 8.36 -17.03 -16.87
C GLY A 9 7.70 -18.32 -16.40
N ILE A 10 8.09 -19.44 -16.99
CA ILE A 10 7.96 -20.75 -16.37
C ILE A 10 8.87 -20.67 -15.15
N TYR A 11 8.26 -20.38 -14.02
CA TYR A 11 8.94 -20.45 -12.73
C TYR A 11 9.16 -21.93 -12.47
N ASP A 12 10.42 -22.35 -12.37
CA ASP A 12 10.76 -23.59 -11.66
C ASP A 12 10.32 -23.38 -10.21
N VAL A 13 9.09 -23.78 -9.91
CA VAL A 13 8.60 -23.97 -8.55
C VAL A 13 9.43 -25.13 -8.03
N ASP A 14 10.24 -24.89 -7.00
CA ASP A 14 10.96 -25.97 -6.33
C ASP A 14 9.91 -26.93 -5.74
N PRO A 15 9.76 -28.15 -6.27
CA PRO A 15 8.64 -29.02 -5.93
C PRO A 15 8.79 -29.65 -4.53
N GLU A 16 9.90 -29.40 -3.83
CA GLU A 16 10.18 -29.92 -2.49
C GLU A 16 9.63 -29.03 -1.36
N ASP A 17 9.01 -27.89 -1.67
CA ASP A 17 8.77 -26.79 -0.72
C ASP A 17 7.29 -26.32 -0.67
N ASP A 18 6.34 -27.19 -1.05
CA ASP A 18 4.90 -26.87 -1.06
C ASP A 18 4.15 -27.54 0.10
N CYS A 19 3.57 -26.72 0.98
CA CYS A 19 2.62 -27.18 1.99
C CYS A 19 1.47 -27.94 1.33
N GLU A 20 1.14 -29.14 1.81
CA GLU A 20 0.04 -29.95 1.28
C GLU A 20 -1.30 -29.59 1.96
N PRO A 21 -2.23 -28.87 1.30
CA PRO A 21 -3.44 -28.41 1.97
C PRO A 21 -4.34 -29.57 2.38
N ASN A 22 -4.73 -29.60 3.65
CA ASN A 22 -5.67 -30.61 4.14
C ASN A 22 -7.03 -30.44 3.43
N ASP A 23 -7.59 -31.53 2.92
CA ASP A 23 -8.86 -31.54 2.20
C ASP A 23 -10.03 -30.94 3.00
N LEU A 24 -9.98 -30.98 4.33
CA LEU A 24 -10.99 -30.42 5.22
C LEU A 24 -11.11 -28.89 5.09
N ASN A 25 -10.09 -28.19 4.61
CA ASN A 25 -10.15 -26.74 4.32
C ASN A 25 -11.31 -26.36 3.39
N LYS A 26 -11.68 -27.24 2.44
CA LYS A 26 -12.77 -26.98 1.48
C LYS A 26 -14.16 -26.99 2.13
N TYR A 27 -14.28 -27.56 3.32
CA TYR A 27 -15.55 -27.79 4.01
C TYR A 27 -15.74 -26.87 5.21
N VAL A 28 -14.70 -26.17 5.66
CA VAL A 28 -14.76 -25.24 6.79
C VAL A 28 -14.68 -23.82 6.26
N ASN A 29 -15.68 -23.01 6.59
CA ASN A 29 -15.70 -21.61 6.23
C ASN A 29 -16.12 -20.74 7.42
N PHE A 30 -15.51 -19.58 7.55
CA PHE A 30 -15.84 -18.60 8.58
C PHE A 30 -16.16 -17.25 7.94
N SER A 31 -17.38 -16.79 8.14
CA SER A 31 -17.88 -15.57 7.51
C SER A 31 -17.48 -14.30 8.27
N THR A 32 -17.49 -13.16 7.58
CA THR A 32 -17.30 -11.82 8.16
C THR A 32 -18.41 -11.39 9.13
N GLN A 33 -19.48 -12.19 9.26
CA GLN A 33 -20.55 -12.03 10.24
C GLN A 33 -20.34 -12.88 11.50
N GLY A 34 -19.21 -13.59 11.61
CA GLY A 34 -18.87 -14.39 12.78
C GLY A 34 -19.55 -15.76 12.79
N VAL A 35 -20.04 -16.23 11.65
CA VAL A 35 -20.69 -17.53 11.50
C VAL A 35 -19.70 -18.54 10.92
N LEU A 36 -19.47 -19.61 11.67
CA LEU A 36 -18.69 -20.78 11.28
C LEU A 36 -19.61 -21.83 10.67
N THR A 37 -19.22 -22.36 9.52
CA THR A 37 -19.93 -23.46 8.84
C THR A 37 -18.96 -24.58 8.54
N PHE A 38 -19.37 -25.80 8.87
CA PHE A 38 -18.67 -27.03 8.48
C PHE A 38 -19.63 -27.89 7.65
N ARG A 39 -19.29 -28.17 6.39
CA ARG A 39 -20.12 -28.98 5.50
C ARG A 39 -19.81 -30.45 5.66
N SER A 40 -20.84 -31.29 5.65
CA SER A 40 -20.63 -32.74 5.62
C SER A 40 -19.86 -33.14 4.36
N LYS A 41 -18.79 -33.92 4.54
CA LYS A 41 -18.13 -34.57 3.41
C LYS A 41 -19.08 -35.64 2.89
N GLN A 42 -19.35 -35.69 1.58
CA GLN A 42 -20.03 -36.86 1.00
C GLN A 42 -19.09 -38.06 1.16
N GLU A 43 -19.28 -38.83 2.22
CA GLU A 43 -18.48 -40.03 2.48
C GLU A 43 -18.89 -41.13 1.50
N THR A 44 -17.97 -41.52 0.63
CA THR A 44 -18.09 -42.69 -0.25
C THR A 44 -17.68 -43.99 0.42
N ASN A 45 -17.10 -43.95 1.63
CA ASN A 45 -16.62 -45.13 2.38
C ASN A 45 -17.27 -45.23 3.77
N MET A 46 -18.26 -46.12 3.89
CA MET A 46 -19.02 -46.40 5.13
C MET A 46 -18.21 -47.07 6.26
N THR A 47 -16.91 -47.29 6.10
CA THR A 47 -16.04 -48.02 7.05
C THR A 47 -15.20 -47.14 7.97
N LEU A 48 -15.12 -45.83 7.71
CA LEU A 48 -14.40 -44.89 8.58
C LEU A 48 -15.29 -44.43 9.73
N LYS A 49 -14.73 -44.34 10.94
CA LYS A 49 -15.44 -43.75 12.08
C LYS A 49 -15.70 -42.25 11.83
N PRO A 50 -16.82 -41.72 12.34
CA PRO A 50 -17.20 -40.33 12.12
C PRO A 50 -16.17 -39.39 12.73
N ILE A 51 -15.77 -38.39 11.96
CA ILE A 51 -14.93 -37.28 12.44
C ILE A 51 -15.76 -36.38 13.36
N ARG A 52 -15.22 -36.04 14.53
CA ARG A 52 -15.86 -35.12 15.48
C ARG A 52 -15.13 -33.80 15.44
N CYS A 53 -15.86 -32.72 15.19
CA CYS A 53 -15.27 -31.38 15.11
C CYS A 53 -15.80 -30.49 16.22
N THR A 54 -14.93 -29.67 16.78
CA THR A 54 -15.24 -28.70 17.82
C THR A 54 -14.64 -27.35 17.47
N TYR A 55 -15.13 -26.30 18.12
CA TYR A 55 -14.42 -25.03 18.21
C TYR A 55 -14.21 -24.64 19.67
N TYR A 56 -13.12 -23.94 19.92
CA TYR A 56 -12.75 -23.46 21.25
C TYR A 56 -12.02 -22.13 21.16
N LYS A 57 -12.10 -21.34 22.23
CA LYS A 57 -11.32 -20.12 22.39
C LYS A 57 -9.85 -20.50 22.61
N HIS A 58 -8.90 -19.85 21.95
CA HIS A 58 -7.48 -19.95 22.32
C HIS A 58 -7.00 -18.60 22.90
N SER A 59 -6.35 -18.66 24.06
CA SER A 59 -5.84 -17.46 24.77
C SER A 59 -4.32 -17.32 24.79
N GLY A 60 -3.59 -18.04 23.92
CA GLY A 60 -2.14 -17.83 23.75
C GLY A 60 -1.28 -18.24 24.95
N VAL A 61 -1.79 -19.11 25.82
CA VAL A 61 -1.03 -19.76 26.89
C VAL A 61 -1.25 -21.26 26.75
N SER A 62 -0.19 -22.04 27.01
CA SER A 62 0.02 -23.48 26.77
C SER A 62 -1.07 -24.48 27.17
N GLU A 63 -2.29 -24.32 26.68
CA GLU A 63 -3.35 -25.31 26.80
C GLU A 63 -3.29 -26.23 25.58
N ARG A 64 -2.30 -27.14 25.59
CA ARG A 64 -2.31 -28.37 24.77
C ARG A 64 -3.36 -29.39 25.23
N TYR A 65 -4.35 -28.97 26.02
CA TYR A 65 -5.43 -29.82 26.53
C TYR A 65 -6.75 -29.06 26.45
N PHE A 66 -7.51 -29.35 25.40
CA PHE A 66 -8.89 -28.92 25.22
C PHE A 66 -9.79 -29.53 26.29
N ASP A 67 -10.49 -28.68 27.04
CA ASP A 67 -11.86 -29.00 27.51
C ASP A 67 -12.56 -27.84 28.22
N VAL A 68 -11.88 -26.72 28.53
CA VAL A 68 -12.55 -25.58 29.16
C VAL A 68 -13.28 -24.73 28.11
N GLY A 69 -14.46 -25.21 27.69
CA GLY A 69 -15.39 -24.45 26.84
C GLY A 69 -15.39 -24.78 25.35
N SER A 70 -14.87 -25.96 24.96
CA SER A 70 -15.05 -26.51 23.61
C SER A 70 -16.54 -26.76 23.34
N LYS A 71 -16.98 -26.46 22.11
CA LYS A 71 -18.35 -26.77 21.66
C LYS A 71 -18.32 -27.62 20.41
N GLU A 72 -19.08 -28.70 20.44
CA GLU A 72 -19.24 -29.60 19.30
C GLU A 72 -19.94 -28.90 18.13
N ILE A 73 -19.47 -29.18 16.93
CA ILE A 73 -20.05 -28.67 15.68
C ILE A 73 -20.80 -29.80 15.00
N VAL A 74 -22.10 -29.56 14.81
CA VAL A 74 -22.94 -30.42 13.98
C VAL A 74 -22.71 -30.04 12.52
N PRO A 75 -22.35 -30.99 11.62
CA PRO A 75 -22.21 -30.72 10.20
C PRO A 75 -23.47 -30.08 9.61
N ASP A 76 -23.28 -29.18 8.66
CA ASP A 76 -24.32 -28.43 7.95
C ASP A 76 -25.18 -27.50 8.84
N VAL A 77 -24.82 -27.33 10.11
CA VAL A 77 -25.45 -26.38 11.03
C VAL A 77 -24.51 -25.18 11.23
N PRO A 78 -24.91 -23.96 10.82
CA PRO A 78 -24.12 -22.76 11.07
C PRO A 78 -24.05 -22.42 12.56
N VAL A 79 -22.88 -22.00 13.03
CA VAL A 79 -22.64 -21.65 14.44
C VAL A 79 -22.13 -20.22 14.57
N GLN A 80 -22.80 -19.42 15.39
CA GLN A 80 -22.30 -18.08 15.76
C GLN A 80 -21.16 -18.24 16.78
N VAL A 81 -19.97 -17.80 16.41
CA VAL A 81 -18.79 -17.85 17.28
C VAL A 81 -18.71 -16.53 18.08
N PRO A 82 -18.65 -16.57 19.42
CA PRO A 82 -18.57 -15.36 20.25
C PRO A 82 -17.13 -14.94 20.57
N TYR A 83 -16.14 -15.75 20.21
CA TYR A 83 -14.74 -15.53 20.56
C TYR A 83 -14.01 -14.76 19.47
N TYR A 84 -13.20 -13.76 19.86
CA TYR A 84 -12.36 -13.00 18.94
C TYR A 84 -11.23 -13.86 18.34
N ASN A 85 -10.58 -14.68 19.15
CA ASN A 85 -9.56 -15.64 18.74
C ASN A 85 -10.06 -17.05 19.08
N PHE A 86 -10.13 -17.92 18.08
CA PHE A 86 -10.61 -19.28 18.26
C PHE A 86 -10.01 -20.22 17.21
N ALA A 87 -10.05 -21.52 17.47
CA ALA A 87 -9.65 -22.51 16.49
C ALA A 87 -10.74 -23.57 16.36
N PHE A 88 -10.77 -24.15 15.16
CA PHE A 88 -11.61 -25.27 14.78
C PHE A 88 -10.73 -26.50 14.71
N SER A 89 -11.09 -27.56 15.42
CA SER A 89 -10.34 -28.80 15.46
C SER A 89 -11.25 -29.98 15.14
N CYS A 90 -10.74 -30.93 14.36
CA CYS A 90 -11.41 -32.19 14.09
C CYS A 90 -10.55 -33.36 14.55
N GLU A 91 -11.20 -34.32 15.21
CA GLU A 91 -10.59 -35.52 15.73
C GLU A 91 -11.27 -36.76 15.17
N ARG A 92 -10.47 -37.78 14.86
CA ARG A 92 -10.93 -39.14 14.57
C ARG A 92 -10.17 -40.10 15.49
N ASP A 93 -10.91 -40.96 16.18
CA ASP A 93 -10.31 -41.94 17.11
C ASP A 93 -9.40 -41.35 18.20
N GLY A 94 -9.67 -40.11 18.62
CA GLY A 94 -8.86 -39.40 19.62
C GLY A 94 -7.54 -38.85 19.08
N ILE A 95 -7.36 -38.86 17.76
CA ILE A 95 -6.24 -38.23 17.06
C ILE A 95 -6.77 -36.97 16.37
N VAL A 96 -6.12 -35.84 16.61
CA VAL A 96 -6.40 -34.58 15.90
C VAL A 96 -5.94 -34.74 14.46
N GLU A 97 -6.89 -34.68 13.52
CA GLU A 97 -6.61 -34.79 12.08
C GLU A 97 -6.55 -33.41 11.39
N PHE A 98 -7.07 -32.37 12.03
CA PHE A 98 -7.16 -31.03 11.46
C PHE A 98 -7.30 -29.96 12.54
N VAL A 99 -6.55 -28.87 12.42
CA VAL A 99 -6.70 -27.67 13.24
C VAL A 99 -6.57 -26.45 12.36
N LYS A 100 -7.59 -25.57 12.35
CA LYS A 100 -7.55 -24.29 11.65
C LYS A 100 -7.83 -23.13 12.62
N PRO A 101 -6.90 -22.17 12.77
CA PRO A 101 -7.09 -21.00 13.60
C PRO A 101 -7.89 -19.91 12.86
N PHE A 102 -8.62 -19.08 13.60
CA PHE A 102 -9.45 -18.00 13.05
C PHE A 102 -9.44 -16.76 13.95
N VAL A 103 -9.57 -15.59 13.32
CA VAL A 103 -9.87 -14.32 13.99
C VAL A 103 -11.26 -13.84 13.61
N ASN A 104 -12.08 -13.58 14.61
CA ASN A 104 -13.47 -13.15 14.48
C ASN A 104 -13.61 -11.64 14.56
N PHE A 105 -13.42 -10.97 13.43
CA PHE A 105 -13.60 -9.52 13.35
C PHE A 105 -15.07 -9.06 13.48
N ALA A 106 -16.05 -9.97 13.45
CA ALA A 106 -17.46 -9.62 13.61
C ALA A 106 -17.81 -9.17 15.04
N VAL A 107 -17.00 -9.56 16.04
CA VAL A 107 -17.19 -9.13 17.44
C VAL A 107 -16.61 -7.74 17.72
N ILE A 108 -15.89 -7.14 16.76
CA ILE A 108 -15.41 -5.77 16.88
C ILE A 108 -16.60 -4.80 16.76
N PRO A 109 -16.81 -3.88 17.72
CA PRO A 109 -17.84 -2.84 17.64
C PRO A 109 -17.62 -1.92 16.43
N LYS A 110 -18.69 -1.71 15.66
CA LYS A 110 -18.71 -0.92 14.41
C LYS A 110 -19.47 0.39 14.64
N GLU A 111 -19.08 1.12 15.68
CA GLU A 111 -19.90 2.19 16.27
C GLU A 111 -19.93 3.47 15.42
N THR A 112 -18.85 3.76 14.68
CA THR A 112 -18.72 5.00 13.91
C THR A 112 -18.65 4.70 12.41
N ALA A 113 -19.61 5.18 11.63
CA ALA A 113 -19.53 5.16 10.18
C ALA A 113 -18.55 6.24 9.69
N GLY A 114 -17.73 5.93 8.68
CA GLY A 114 -16.79 6.90 8.12
C GLY A 114 -15.83 6.31 7.09
N GLU A 115 -14.89 7.14 6.66
CA GLU A 115 -13.76 6.72 5.84
C GLU A 115 -12.75 5.95 6.68
N SER A 116 -12.18 4.89 6.12
CA SER A 116 -11.15 4.06 6.72
C SER A 116 -9.81 4.25 6.05
N VAL A 117 -8.74 4.01 6.81
CA VAL A 117 -7.35 4.06 6.31
C VAL A 117 -6.67 2.76 6.71
N ALA A 118 -6.21 2.01 5.70
CA ALA A 118 -5.50 0.76 5.88
C ALA A 118 -4.10 0.84 5.29
N ILE A 119 -3.11 0.36 6.04
CA ILE A 119 -1.71 0.29 5.61
C ILE A 119 -1.29 -1.18 5.60
N ILE A 120 -0.84 -1.66 4.45
CA ILE A 120 -0.24 -2.98 4.27
C ILE A 120 1.27 -2.81 4.08
N TYR A 121 2.03 -3.43 4.96
CA TYR A 121 3.49 -3.42 4.95
C TYR A 121 4.01 -4.75 4.37
N LEU A 122 4.75 -4.65 3.27
CA LEU A 122 5.47 -5.75 2.63
C LEU A 122 6.91 -5.84 3.20
N PRO A 123 7.41 -7.02 3.57
CA PRO A 123 8.77 -7.19 4.08
C PRO A 123 9.79 -7.02 2.95
N SER A 124 10.79 -6.16 3.18
CA SER A 124 12.01 -6.04 2.36
C SER A 124 11.77 -5.86 0.85
N MET A 125 10.66 -5.21 0.47
CA MET A 125 10.21 -5.04 -0.91
C MET A 125 10.45 -3.60 -1.38
N HIS A 126 11.65 -3.33 -1.91
CA HIS A 126 11.97 -2.01 -2.47
C HIS A 126 11.26 -1.75 -3.81
N HIS A 127 11.17 -0.49 -4.22
CA HIS A 127 10.41 -0.05 -5.40
C HIS A 127 10.78 -0.84 -6.67
N MET A 128 12.09 -0.93 -6.96
CA MET A 128 12.66 -1.63 -8.13
C MET A 128 12.56 -3.16 -8.11
N LEU A 129 12.20 -3.75 -6.96
CA LEU A 129 11.95 -5.19 -6.88
C LEU A 129 10.47 -5.45 -7.10
N PHE A 130 9.62 -4.64 -6.46
CA PHE A 130 8.19 -4.68 -6.65
C PHE A 130 7.82 -4.52 -8.11
N MET A 131 8.37 -3.50 -8.76
CA MET A 131 8.00 -3.18 -10.13
C MET A 131 8.46 -4.28 -11.12
N LYS A 132 9.57 -5.01 -10.86
CA LYS A 132 10.04 -6.17 -11.65
C LYS A 132 9.28 -7.46 -11.36
N LYS A 133 9.03 -7.76 -10.08
CA LYS A 133 8.60 -9.11 -9.65
C LYS A 133 7.11 -9.22 -9.32
N MET A 134 6.41 -8.11 -9.11
CA MET A 134 4.98 -8.09 -8.75
C MET A 134 4.11 -7.67 -9.94
N SER A 135 4.24 -8.37 -11.06
CA SER A 135 3.62 -8.00 -12.33
C SER A 135 2.09 -7.94 -12.30
N ARG A 136 1.44 -8.94 -11.69
CA ARG A 136 -0.03 -9.05 -11.60
C ARG A 136 -0.59 -8.03 -10.65
N THR A 137 -0.01 -7.93 -9.46
CA THR A 137 -0.35 -6.93 -8.45
C THR A 137 -0.19 -5.52 -9.00
N LYS A 138 0.95 -5.22 -9.65
CA LYS A 138 1.22 -3.93 -10.29
C LYS A 138 0.18 -3.60 -11.37
N LEU A 139 -0.17 -4.57 -12.22
CA LEU A 139 -1.18 -4.38 -13.27
C LEU A 139 -2.53 -4.03 -12.68
N PHE A 140 -2.99 -4.82 -11.70
CA PHE A 140 -4.22 -4.57 -10.97
C PHE A 140 -4.21 -3.16 -10.36
N MET A 141 -3.16 -2.81 -9.59
CA MET A 141 -3.04 -1.52 -8.92
C MET A 141 -3.10 -0.34 -9.90
N LYS A 142 -2.42 -0.44 -11.05
CA LYS A 142 -2.47 0.59 -12.11
C LYS A 142 -3.87 0.75 -12.70
N GLN A 143 -4.58 -0.35 -12.96
CA GLN A 143 -5.96 -0.33 -13.45
C GLN A 143 -6.95 0.22 -12.41
N ASN A 144 -6.55 0.23 -11.14
CA ASN A 144 -7.37 0.55 -9.99
C ASN A 144 -6.93 1.83 -9.27
N ASN A 145 -6.41 2.81 -10.01
CA ASN A 145 -6.07 4.17 -9.54
C ASN A 145 -5.05 4.27 -8.41
N PHE A 146 -4.25 3.24 -8.13
CA PHE A 146 -3.12 3.38 -7.22
C PHE A 146 -2.07 4.33 -7.81
N LYS A 147 -1.59 5.25 -6.97
CA LYS A 147 -0.48 6.17 -7.27
C LYS A 147 0.78 5.62 -6.63
N PHE A 148 1.84 5.49 -7.42
CA PHE A 148 3.14 4.97 -6.98
C PHE A 148 4.13 6.12 -6.87
N ALA A 149 4.74 6.30 -5.69
CA ALA A 149 5.91 7.14 -5.58
C ALA A 149 7.05 6.52 -6.40
N GLN A 150 7.55 7.24 -7.39
CA GLN A 150 8.70 6.80 -8.21
C GLN A 150 9.99 6.83 -7.40
N ILE A 151 10.16 7.88 -6.59
CA ILE A 151 11.33 8.08 -5.73
C ILE A 151 10.82 8.43 -4.35
N MET A 152 11.02 7.52 -3.41
CA MET A 152 10.74 7.74 -2.00
C MET A 152 11.92 7.28 -1.18
N ASN A 153 12.78 8.21 -0.76
CA ASN A 153 13.94 7.82 0.04
C ASN A 153 13.55 7.52 1.47
N MET A 154 14.28 6.61 2.09
CA MET A 154 14.34 6.54 3.54
C MET A 154 14.91 7.85 4.10
N LYS A 155 14.29 8.33 5.17
CA LYS A 155 14.75 9.49 5.92
C LYS A 155 15.81 9.12 6.96
N GLN A 156 15.76 7.89 7.47
CA GLN A 156 16.75 7.34 8.40
C GLN A 156 17.59 6.24 7.71
N PRO A 157 18.90 6.13 8.00
CA PRO A 157 19.75 5.11 7.41
C PRO A 157 19.47 3.69 7.93
N LYS A 158 18.86 3.59 9.13
CA LYS A 158 18.47 2.31 9.75
C LYS A 158 16.99 2.04 9.46
N PRO A 159 16.65 0.93 8.78
CA PRO A 159 15.27 0.62 8.42
C PRO A 159 14.30 0.60 9.57
N PHE A 160 14.69 0.03 10.70
CA PHE A 160 13.84 0.04 11.88
C PHE A 160 13.50 1.46 12.36
N LEU A 161 14.48 2.37 12.43
CA LEU A 161 14.24 3.76 12.82
C LEU A 161 13.39 4.52 11.81
N ASP A 162 13.56 4.20 10.53
CA ASP A 162 12.75 4.76 9.45
C ASP A 162 11.29 4.32 9.55
N LEU A 163 11.04 3.04 9.85
CA LEU A 163 9.70 2.50 10.12
C LEU A 163 9.05 3.19 11.33
N LEU A 164 9.80 3.38 12.43
CA LEU A 164 9.30 4.10 13.60
C LEU A 164 8.92 5.55 13.25
N LEU A 165 9.64 6.19 12.35
CA LEU A 165 9.33 7.53 11.84
C LEU A 165 8.03 7.52 11.02
N GLN A 166 7.85 6.55 10.12
CA GLN A 166 6.63 6.42 9.31
C GLN A 166 5.37 6.23 10.17
N LEU A 167 5.49 5.48 11.26
CA LEU A 167 4.41 5.27 12.23
C LEU A 167 4.27 6.42 13.25
N GLY A 168 5.17 7.40 13.22
CA GLY A 168 5.20 8.51 14.16
C GLY A 168 5.51 8.10 15.61
N ILE A 169 6.07 6.91 15.83
CA ILE A 169 6.46 6.42 17.15
C ILE A 169 7.62 7.25 17.70
N SER A 170 8.51 7.73 16.83
CA SER A 170 9.59 8.65 17.16
C SER A 170 9.20 10.14 17.07
N SER A 171 7.91 10.45 16.85
CA SER A 171 7.37 11.80 16.72
C SER A 171 6.55 12.21 17.96
N GLU A 172 6.14 13.48 18.05
CA GLU A 172 5.32 13.98 19.17
C GLU A 172 3.96 13.27 19.30
N THR A 173 3.41 12.77 18.19
CA THR A 173 2.16 12.00 18.19
C THR A 173 2.27 10.89 17.15
N SER A 174 2.00 9.65 17.58
CA SER A 174 1.96 8.51 16.67
C SER A 174 0.67 8.49 15.85
N VAL A 175 0.69 7.78 14.72
CA VAL A 175 -0.49 7.64 13.85
C VAL A 175 -1.66 6.97 14.58
N PHE A 176 -1.38 6.02 15.47
CA PHE A 176 -2.40 5.37 16.30
C PHE A 176 -3.01 6.31 17.33
N GLN A 177 -2.19 7.09 18.04
CA GLN A 177 -2.69 8.10 18.97
C GLN A 177 -3.54 9.15 18.25
N LYS A 178 -3.14 9.56 17.05
CA LYS A 178 -3.93 10.48 16.23
C LYS A 178 -5.26 9.85 15.83
N ALA A 179 -5.25 8.60 15.37
CA ALA A 179 -6.45 7.87 14.97
C ALA A 179 -7.45 7.78 16.14
N LYS A 180 -7.00 7.37 17.34
CA LYS A 180 -7.85 7.33 18.54
C LYS A 180 -8.43 8.71 18.89
N LYS A 181 -7.61 9.78 18.87
CA LYS A 181 -8.08 11.16 19.09
C LYS A 181 -9.16 11.61 18.09
N GLN A 182 -9.17 11.01 16.90
CA GLN A 182 -10.14 11.29 15.84
C GLN A 182 -11.26 10.25 15.79
N ASN A 183 -11.47 9.47 16.85
CA ASN A 183 -12.51 8.44 16.98
C ASN A 183 -12.45 7.36 15.90
N PHE A 184 -11.26 6.98 15.45
CA PHE A 184 -11.07 5.75 14.68
C PHE A 184 -10.90 4.58 15.65
N THR A 185 -11.54 3.46 15.35
CA THR A 185 -11.14 2.18 15.95
C THR A 185 -9.82 1.74 15.32
N THR A 186 -8.86 1.34 16.15
CA THR A 186 -7.49 1.03 15.72
C THR A 186 -7.20 -0.47 15.71
N PHE A 187 -6.55 -0.95 14.65
CA PHE A 187 -6.18 -2.35 14.48
C PHE A 187 -4.70 -2.52 14.10
N PHE A 188 -4.05 -3.52 14.67
CA PHE A 188 -2.68 -3.87 14.33
C PHE A 188 -2.50 -5.38 14.13
N SER A 189 -1.84 -5.76 13.04
CA SER A 189 -1.38 -7.13 12.83
C SER A 189 0.06 -7.10 12.36
N GLY A 190 1.02 -7.54 13.17
CA GLY A 190 2.42 -7.45 12.78
C GLY A 190 3.43 -7.86 13.85
N PRO A 191 4.69 -7.44 13.70
CA PRO A 191 5.79 -7.82 14.59
C PRO A 191 5.59 -7.35 16.03
N GLN A 192 5.93 -8.20 17.00
CA GLN A 192 5.85 -7.88 18.43
C GLN A 192 6.64 -6.61 18.79
N GLN A 193 7.81 -6.43 18.18
CA GLN A 193 8.70 -5.28 18.38
C GLN A 193 8.02 -3.93 18.10
N ILE A 194 7.07 -3.88 17.16
CA ILE A 194 6.28 -2.67 16.87
C ILE A 194 5.06 -2.63 17.77
N ARG A 195 4.40 -3.77 18.00
CA ARG A 195 3.22 -3.89 18.85
C ARG A 195 3.46 -3.34 20.26
N ASP A 196 4.62 -3.60 20.83
CA ASP A 196 5.00 -3.16 22.19
C ASP A 196 5.16 -1.64 22.31
N LEU A 197 5.27 -0.93 21.18
CA LEU A 197 5.50 0.52 21.12
C LEU A 197 4.22 1.32 20.82
N ILE A 198 3.09 0.64 20.61
CA ILE A 198 1.83 1.26 20.19
C ILE A 198 0.68 0.84 21.10
N ASP A 199 -0.28 1.74 21.25
CA ASP A 199 -1.56 1.47 21.90
C ASP A 199 -2.65 1.38 20.84
N VAL A 200 -3.31 0.21 20.77
CA VAL A 200 -4.33 -0.14 19.76
C VAL A 200 -5.52 -0.81 20.42
N ASP A 201 -6.69 -0.71 19.79
CA ASP A 201 -7.92 -1.27 20.36
C ASP A 201 -8.02 -2.79 20.10
N TYR A 202 -7.54 -3.23 18.93
CA TYR A 202 -7.52 -4.62 18.52
C TYR A 202 -6.18 -5.01 17.88
N ASP A 203 -5.74 -6.23 18.13
CA ASP A 203 -4.57 -6.80 17.46
C ASP A 203 -4.74 -8.30 17.18
N THR A 204 -3.74 -8.89 16.53
CA THR A 204 -3.67 -10.33 16.25
C THR A 204 -2.58 -11.04 17.04
N THR A 205 -2.00 -10.43 18.09
CA THR A 205 -0.87 -11.02 18.84
C THR A 205 -1.22 -12.39 19.40
N GLY A 206 -2.40 -12.55 20.00
CA GLY A 206 -2.85 -13.85 20.52
C GLY A 206 -3.01 -14.93 19.46
N HIS A 207 -3.43 -14.56 18.24
CA HIS A 207 -3.49 -15.46 17.07
C HIS A 207 -2.11 -15.82 16.54
N ARG A 208 -1.25 -14.81 16.40
CA ARG A 208 0.13 -14.99 15.95
C ARG A 208 0.90 -15.93 16.89
N ASN A 209 0.81 -15.72 18.20
CA ASN A 209 1.48 -16.56 19.19
C ASN A 209 0.94 -18.00 19.15
N PHE A 210 -0.38 -18.17 19.00
CA PHE A 210 -0.96 -19.50 18.88
C PHE A 210 -0.44 -20.25 17.64
N ILE A 211 -0.32 -19.56 16.52
CA ILE A 211 0.30 -20.14 15.32
C ILE A 211 1.77 -20.48 15.56
N SER A 212 2.57 -19.51 16.01
CA SER A 212 4.02 -19.68 16.16
C SER A 212 4.41 -20.77 17.14
N ASP A 213 3.62 -20.94 18.20
CA ASP A 213 3.97 -21.83 19.30
C ASP A 213 3.45 -23.26 19.07
N TYR A 214 2.44 -23.44 18.22
CA TYR A 214 1.73 -24.72 18.12
C TYR A 214 1.41 -25.20 16.71
N LEU A 215 1.15 -24.31 15.75
CA LEU A 215 0.50 -24.72 14.49
C LEU A 215 1.36 -24.55 13.26
N ILE A 216 2.63 -24.14 13.38
CA ILE A 216 3.51 -23.91 12.24
C ILE A 216 4.76 -24.78 12.33
N ASP A 217 5.19 -25.30 11.19
CA ASP A 217 6.45 -26.04 11.07
C ASP A 217 7.63 -25.15 10.64
N GLU A 218 8.79 -25.76 10.41
CA GLU A 218 10.01 -25.07 9.99
C GLU A 218 9.95 -24.51 8.55
N HIS A 219 9.04 -25.02 7.71
CA HIS A 219 8.81 -24.58 6.33
C HIS A 219 7.70 -23.52 6.23
N GLN A 220 7.23 -23.00 7.38
CA GLN A 220 6.11 -22.06 7.47
C GLN A 220 4.77 -22.62 6.98
N CYS A 221 4.61 -23.94 7.00
CA CYS A 221 3.34 -24.62 6.75
C CYS A 221 2.54 -24.73 8.04
N LEU A 222 1.25 -24.43 7.95
CA LEU A 222 0.31 -24.58 9.06
C LEU A 222 -0.11 -26.05 9.20
N GLU A 223 -0.58 -26.46 10.39
CA GLU A 223 -1.14 -27.81 10.62
C GLU A 223 -2.34 -28.14 9.71
N ASP A 224 -3.04 -27.13 9.18
CA ASP A 224 -4.09 -27.31 8.18
C ASP A 224 -3.54 -27.47 6.74
N GLY A 225 -2.22 -27.48 6.57
CA GLY A 225 -1.52 -27.66 5.31
C GLY A 225 -1.43 -26.41 4.42
N ARG A 226 -1.91 -25.25 4.89
CA ARG A 226 -1.77 -23.98 4.16
C ARG A 226 -0.46 -23.29 4.47
N LYS A 227 -0.06 -22.33 3.64
CA LYS A 227 1.09 -21.47 3.92
C LYS A 227 0.70 -20.45 4.99
N LEU A 228 1.65 -20.05 5.85
CA LEU A 228 1.44 -18.95 6.81
C LEU A 228 0.91 -17.68 6.11
N LEU A 229 1.41 -17.41 4.90
CA LEU A 229 0.98 -16.28 4.08
C LEU A 229 -0.54 -16.31 3.79
N ASP A 230 -1.10 -17.48 3.52
CA ASP A 230 -2.53 -17.64 3.23
C ASP A 230 -3.37 -17.19 4.41
N ASP A 231 -2.98 -17.58 5.63
CA ASP A 231 -3.64 -17.13 6.86
C ASP A 231 -3.50 -15.62 7.04
N GLN A 232 -2.33 -15.04 6.76
CA GLN A 232 -2.12 -13.59 6.85
C GLN A 232 -3.02 -12.82 5.88
N LEU A 233 -3.07 -13.21 4.60
CA LEU A 233 -3.90 -12.57 3.59
C LEU A 233 -5.40 -12.77 3.85
N GLU A 234 -5.82 -13.98 4.25
CA GLU A 234 -7.22 -14.27 4.63
C GLU A 234 -7.68 -13.37 5.78
N LYS A 235 -6.84 -13.17 6.81
CA LYS A 235 -7.13 -12.26 7.93
C LYS A 235 -7.21 -10.80 7.48
N MET A 236 -6.26 -10.33 6.66
CA MET A 236 -6.30 -8.96 6.15
C MET A 236 -7.56 -8.71 5.32
N GLU A 237 -7.92 -9.66 4.45
CA GLU A 237 -9.14 -9.60 3.65
C GLU A 237 -10.40 -9.56 4.52
N SER A 238 -10.50 -10.49 5.47
CA SER A 238 -11.64 -10.62 6.39
C SER A 238 -11.79 -9.37 7.28
N PHE A 239 -10.69 -8.82 7.78
CA PHE A 239 -10.70 -7.57 8.55
C PHE A 239 -11.21 -6.40 7.70
N LEU A 240 -10.64 -6.20 6.51
CA LEU A 240 -11.01 -5.08 5.64
C LEU A 240 -12.44 -5.18 5.13
N GLU A 241 -12.93 -6.38 4.82
CA GLU A 241 -14.31 -6.61 4.42
C GLU A 241 -15.27 -6.33 5.59
N SER A 242 -15.01 -6.92 6.76
CA SER A 242 -15.90 -6.81 7.93
C SER A 242 -16.00 -5.37 8.48
N THR A 243 -15.01 -4.53 8.19
CA THR A 243 -14.92 -3.13 8.67
C THR A 243 -15.18 -2.07 7.59
N SER A 244 -15.39 -2.46 6.33
CA SER A 244 -15.53 -1.58 5.13
C SER A 244 -16.59 -0.46 5.21
N GLY A 245 -17.51 -0.50 6.19
CA GLY A 245 -18.53 0.54 6.42
C GLY A 245 -18.26 1.47 7.60
N SER A 246 -17.18 1.24 8.34
CA SER A 246 -16.89 1.88 9.62
C SER A 246 -15.61 2.70 9.56
N LYS A 247 -15.38 3.53 10.56
CA LYS A 247 -14.22 4.41 10.68
C LYS A 247 -13.07 3.70 11.40
N PHE A 248 -12.17 3.09 10.63
CA PHE A 248 -11.04 2.32 11.14
C PHE A 248 -9.69 2.83 10.65
N PHE A 249 -8.68 2.71 11.50
CA PHE A 249 -7.28 2.86 11.13
C PHE A 249 -6.55 1.54 11.41
N SER A 250 -5.99 0.94 10.37
CA SER A 250 -5.33 -0.37 10.49
C SER A 250 -3.94 -0.37 9.91
N VAL A 251 -3.01 -1.02 10.61
CA VAL A 251 -1.68 -1.35 10.09
C VAL A 251 -1.47 -2.85 10.12
N MET A 252 -1.13 -3.42 8.97
CA MET A 252 -1.03 -4.86 8.77
C MET A 252 0.29 -5.18 8.08
N PHE A 253 1.09 -6.07 8.67
CA PHE A 253 2.37 -6.53 8.15
C PHE A 253 2.21 -7.95 7.64
N LEU A 254 2.78 -8.21 6.47
CA LEU A 254 3.01 -9.57 5.98
C LEU A 254 4.41 -10.00 6.42
N ASP A 255 4.57 -11.22 6.92
CA ASP A 255 5.90 -11.74 7.29
C ASP A 255 6.68 -12.18 6.03
N ASP A 256 8.00 -12.39 6.18
CA ASP A 256 8.90 -12.70 5.06
C ASP A 256 8.50 -13.99 4.33
N TYR A 257 8.48 -13.91 2.99
CA TYR A 257 7.99 -14.95 2.09
C TYR A 257 9.09 -15.92 1.64
N GLY A 258 10.27 -15.84 2.26
CA GLY A 258 11.42 -16.66 1.89
C GLY A 258 11.84 -16.48 0.42
N SER A 259 12.26 -17.57 -0.21
CA SER A 259 12.73 -17.60 -1.60
C SER A 259 11.62 -17.44 -2.65
N GLN A 260 10.35 -17.67 -2.29
CA GLN A 260 9.21 -17.80 -3.22
C GLN A 260 8.48 -16.47 -3.52
N ARG A 261 9.23 -15.42 -3.88
CA ARG A 261 8.69 -14.08 -4.16
C ARG A 261 7.74 -13.97 -5.35
N SER A 262 7.61 -15.00 -6.19
CA SER A 262 6.65 -15.02 -7.31
C SER A 262 5.24 -15.42 -6.85
N MET A 263 5.09 -16.18 -5.76
CA MET A 263 3.77 -16.62 -5.27
C MET A 263 2.98 -15.48 -4.64
N ILE A 264 3.66 -14.60 -3.87
CA ILE A 264 3.04 -13.40 -3.31
C ILE A 264 2.44 -12.47 -4.40
N ASP A 265 3.01 -12.40 -5.62
CA ASP A 265 2.41 -11.59 -6.69
C ASP A 265 1.01 -12.10 -7.04
N TYR A 266 0.82 -13.41 -7.08
CA TYR A 266 -0.48 -14.01 -7.31
C TYR A 266 -1.42 -13.76 -6.13
N ASP A 267 -1.02 -14.18 -4.93
CA ASP A 267 -1.92 -14.18 -3.76
C ASP A 267 -2.34 -12.76 -3.34
N LEU A 268 -1.40 -11.81 -3.37
CA LEU A 268 -1.71 -10.41 -3.09
C LEU A 268 -2.62 -9.81 -4.17
N SER A 269 -2.39 -10.14 -5.45
CA SER A 269 -3.26 -9.65 -6.53
C SER A 269 -4.69 -10.18 -6.39
N GLU A 270 -4.84 -11.45 -6.05
CA GLU A 270 -6.13 -12.10 -5.85
C GLU A 270 -6.88 -11.51 -4.65
N MET A 271 -6.20 -11.28 -3.53
CA MET A 271 -6.77 -10.58 -2.38
C MET A 271 -7.29 -9.19 -2.78
N LEU A 272 -6.48 -8.39 -3.49
CA LEU A 272 -6.87 -7.05 -3.92
C LEU A 272 -8.05 -7.06 -4.91
N ILE A 273 -8.12 -8.06 -5.82
CA ILE A 273 -9.25 -8.26 -6.73
C ILE A 273 -10.53 -8.52 -5.93
N ARG A 274 -10.50 -9.44 -4.95
CA ARG A 274 -11.67 -9.75 -4.12
C ARG A 274 -12.11 -8.56 -3.28
N LEU A 275 -11.17 -7.81 -2.69
CA LEU A 275 -11.49 -6.57 -1.95
C LEU A 275 -12.20 -5.54 -2.85
N ASN A 276 -11.78 -5.41 -4.11
CA ASN A 276 -12.43 -4.52 -5.07
C ASN A 276 -13.84 -5.00 -5.46
N GLN A 277 -14.00 -6.31 -5.72
CA GLN A 277 -15.31 -6.91 -6.02
C GLN A 277 -16.31 -6.74 -4.87
N LYS A 278 -15.82 -6.74 -3.63
CA LYS A 278 -16.58 -6.50 -2.39
C LYS A 278 -16.80 -5.01 -2.09
N ASN A 279 -16.39 -4.10 -2.98
CA ASN A 279 -16.52 -2.64 -2.84
C ASN A 279 -15.81 -2.05 -1.60
N VAL A 280 -14.77 -2.71 -1.07
CA VAL A 280 -14.02 -2.20 0.09
C VAL A 280 -13.40 -0.83 -0.20
N PHE A 281 -12.96 -0.60 -1.45
CA PHE A 281 -12.35 0.67 -1.87
C PHE A 281 -13.32 1.86 -1.97
N GLU A 282 -14.63 1.68 -1.75
CA GLU A 282 -15.56 2.82 -1.76
C GLU A 282 -15.28 3.77 -0.59
N LYS A 283 -14.97 3.22 0.58
CA LYS A 283 -14.76 3.95 1.85
C LYS A 283 -13.39 3.74 2.49
N THR A 284 -12.57 2.85 1.94
CA THR A 284 -11.25 2.56 2.50
C THR A 284 -10.15 3.08 1.59
N THR A 285 -9.30 3.96 2.13
CA THR A 285 -8.01 4.31 1.55
C THR A 285 -7.01 3.22 1.88
N LEU A 286 -6.33 2.69 0.86
CA LEU A 286 -5.34 1.63 1.00
C LEU A 286 -3.95 2.15 0.65
N ILE A 287 -3.02 2.02 1.59
CA ILE A 287 -1.59 2.30 1.42
C ILE A 287 -0.86 0.97 1.42
N VAL A 288 -0.03 0.71 0.41
CA VAL A 288 0.88 -0.43 0.35
C VAL A 288 2.29 0.10 0.35
N THR A 289 3.09 -0.29 1.32
CA THR A 289 4.48 0.16 1.46
C THR A 289 5.35 -0.97 1.99
N THR A 290 6.65 -0.73 2.16
CA THR A 290 7.58 -1.75 2.65
C THR A 290 8.03 -1.47 4.07
N TYR A 291 8.44 -2.52 4.77
CA TYR A 291 9.13 -2.42 6.04
C TYR A 291 10.38 -3.30 6.06
N ASP A 292 11.30 -2.98 6.96
CA ASP A 292 12.42 -3.82 7.36
C ASP A 292 12.72 -3.51 8.84
N LEU A 293 12.90 -4.57 9.63
CA LEU A 293 13.14 -4.50 11.08
C LEU A 293 14.64 -4.45 11.42
N SER A 294 15.50 -4.46 10.41
CA SER A 294 16.94 -4.36 10.57
C SER A 294 17.35 -3.07 11.29
N ILE A 295 18.20 -3.24 12.30
CA ILE A 295 18.89 -2.15 13.00
C ILE A 295 20.22 -1.76 12.34
N LYS A 296 20.63 -2.52 11.31
CA LYS A 296 21.83 -2.23 10.53
C LYS A 296 21.53 -1.14 9.51
N GLU A 297 22.53 -0.35 9.19
CA GLU A 297 22.39 0.67 8.14
C GLU A 297 22.28 0.00 6.77
N VAL A 298 21.46 0.60 5.91
CA VAL A 298 21.31 0.16 4.53
C VAL A 298 22.58 0.45 3.74
N THR A 299 23.13 -0.59 3.11
CA THR A 299 24.32 -0.48 2.26
C THR A 299 23.99 -0.57 0.76
N ASP A 300 22.97 -1.33 0.38
CA ASP A 300 22.50 -1.46 -1.00
C ASP A 300 21.74 -0.20 -1.46
N GLU A 301 21.90 0.20 -2.72
CA GLU A 301 21.27 1.42 -3.22
C GLU A 301 19.75 1.24 -3.41
N ASN A 302 19.30 0.06 -3.82
CA ASN A 302 17.89 -0.15 -4.15
C ASN A 302 16.98 -0.11 -2.91
N THR A 303 17.47 -0.66 -1.80
CA THR A 303 16.78 -0.68 -0.50
C THR A 303 16.58 0.71 0.11
N LYS A 304 17.33 1.72 -0.34
CA LYS A 304 17.10 3.14 0.05
C LYS A 304 15.81 3.72 -0.55
N ASN A 305 15.19 3.06 -1.54
CA ASN A 305 13.92 3.44 -2.19
C ASN A 305 12.79 2.47 -1.81
N PRO A 306 12.19 2.60 -0.60
CA PRO A 306 11.01 1.84 -0.23
C PRO A 306 9.89 1.97 -1.26
N LEU A 307 9.17 0.86 -1.48
CA LEU A 307 7.90 0.92 -2.19
C LEU A 307 6.92 1.82 -1.44
N PHE A 308 6.21 2.67 -2.17
CA PHE A 308 5.04 3.37 -1.65
C PHE A 308 4.00 3.51 -2.74
N ALA A 309 2.84 2.94 -2.48
CA ALA A 309 1.67 3.02 -3.33
C ALA A 309 0.44 3.36 -2.50
N ILE A 310 -0.43 4.22 -3.03
CA ILE A 310 -1.65 4.62 -2.33
C ILE A 310 -2.82 4.67 -3.30
N ARG A 311 -3.96 4.15 -2.85
CA ARG A 311 -5.28 4.36 -3.45
C ARG A 311 -6.16 5.06 -2.42
N LEU A 312 -6.62 6.26 -2.75
CA LEU A 312 -7.66 6.92 -1.98
C LEU A 312 -9.00 6.20 -2.17
N SER A 313 -9.87 6.25 -1.16
CA SER A 313 -11.23 5.75 -1.28
C SER A 313 -11.99 6.49 -2.38
N ASN A 314 -13.00 5.84 -2.98
CA ASN A 314 -13.81 6.48 -4.02
C ASN A 314 -14.54 7.73 -3.50
N ASN A 315 -14.92 7.75 -2.22
CA ASN A 315 -15.49 8.92 -1.57
C ASN A 315 -14.50 10.08 -1.49
N LEU A 316 -13.29 9.84 -0.98
CA LEU A 316 -12.27 10.89 -0.87
C LEU A 316 -11.87 11.43 -2.25
N MET A 317 -11.73 10.56 -3.26
CA MET A 317 -11.45 10.98 -4.64
C MET A 317 -12.53 11.93 -5.19
N LYS A 318 -13.80 11.75 -4.82
CA LYS A 318 -14.90 12.62 -5.24
C LYS A 318 -14.93 13.94 -4.46
N THR A 319 -14.65 13.90 -3.15
CA THR A 319 -14.76 15.08 -2.27
C THR A 319 -13.51 15.95 -2.24
N GLN A 320 -12.35 15.41 -2.62
CA GLN A 320 -11.04 16.07 -2.53
C GLN A 320 -10.27 15.97 -3.86
N PRO A 321 -10.81 16.51 -4.96
CA PRO A 321 -10.18 16.40 -6.29
C PRO A 321 -8.83 17.12 -6.38
N THR A 322 -8.64 18.20 -5.60
CA THR A 322 -7.39 18.97 -5.57
C THR A 322 -6.27 18.19 -4.90
N GLU A 323 -6.54 17.57 -3.75
CA GLU A 323 -5.60 16.74 -3.01
C GLU A 323 -5.22 15.49 -3.81
N LEU A 324 -6.19 14.86 -4.49
CA LEU A 324 -5.93 13.75 -5.42
C LEU A 324 -5.00 14.17 -6.56
N TYR A 325 -5.23 15.35 -7.13
CA TYR A 325 -4.37 15.92 -8.16
C TYR A 325 -2.95 16.16 -7.65
N PHE A 326 -2.79 16.76 -6.46
CA PHE A 326 -1.48 16.97 -5.85
C PHE A 326 -0.76 15.67 -5.51
N LEU A 327 -1.48 14.67 -4.99
CA LEU A 327 -0.94 13.35 -4.74
C LEU A 327 -0.41 12.71 -6.03
N HIS A 328 -1.14 12.84 -7.14
CA HIS A 328 -0.69 12.35 -8.45
C HIS A 328 0.59 13.05 -8.90
N LEU A 329 0.68 14.37 -8.80
CA LEU A 329 1.91 15.09 -9.16
C LEU A 329 3.09 14.71 -8.26
N ASN A 330 2.86 14.65 -6.95
CA ASN A 330 3.88 14.33 -5.96
C ASN A 330 4.40 12.89 -6.10
N SER A 331 3.61 11.99 -6.69
CA SER A 331 4.03 10.61 -6.96
C SER A 331 5.27 10.51 -7.86
N TYR A 332 5.64 11.59 -8.55
CA TYR A 332 6.86 11.64 -9.34
C TYR A 332 7.91 12.64 -8.85
N ARG A 333 7.70 13.24 -7.69
CA ARG A 333 8.65 14.17 -7.08
C ARG A 333 9.45 13.45 -6.02
N TYR A 334 10.54 14.09 -5.58
CA TYR A 334 11.31 13.60 -4.46
C TYR A 334 10.45 13.56 -3.19
N LEU A 335 10.19 12.35 -2.70
CA LEU A 335 9.53 12.10 -1.43
C LEU A 335 10.49 11.36 -0.49
N THR A 336 10.13 11.39 0.79
CA THR A 336 10.77 10.59 1.81
C THR A 336 9.71 9.91 2.68
N THR A 337 10.11 8.93 3.46
CA THR A 337 9.26 8.24 4.45
C THR A 337 8.68 9.16 5.52
N PHE A 338 9.24 10.35 5.71
CA PHE A 338 8.60 11.38 6.54
C PHE A 338 7.33 11.97 5.91
N HIS A 339 7.26 12.00 4.57
CA HIS A 339 6.08 12.49 3.84
C HIS A 339 4.91 11.52 3.96
N SER A 340 5.15 10.21 4.01
CA SER A 340 4.08 9.23 4.22
C SER A 340 3.47 9.36 5.62
N TYR A 341 4.28 9.60 6.65
CA TYR A 341 3.79 9.92 8.00
C TYR A 341 2.82 11.11 7.96
N HIS A 342 3.21 12.23 7.33
CA HIS A 342 2.33 13.38 7.21
C HIS A 342 1.08 13.10 6.38
N LEU A 343 1.18 12.32 5.30
CA LEU A 343 0.02 11.88 4.53
C LEU A 343 -1.01 11.16 5.41
N ILE A 344 -0.54 10.21 6.22
CA ILE A 344 -1.39 9.42 7.12
C ILE A 344 -2.05 10.36 8.14
N MET A 345 -1.30 11.29 8.72
CA MET A 345 -1.85 12.28 9.64
C MET A 345 -2.96 13.14 9.00
N ASN A 346 -2.81 13.55 7.74
CA ASN A 346 -3.87 14.26 7.02
C ASN A 346 -5.06 13.38 6.67
N LEU A 347 -4.86 12.09 6.38
CA LEU A 347 -5.97 11.16 6.16
C LEU A 347 -6.79 10.96 7.45
N LEU A 348 -6.13 10.94 8.61
CA LEU A 348 -6.77 10.81 9.93
C LEU A 348 -7.44 12.11 10.38
N GLU A 349 -6.93 13.27 9.96
CA GLU A 349 -7.53 14.57 10.21
C GLU A 349 -7.49 15.46 8.95
N PRO A 350 -8.46 15.30 8.02
CA PRO A 350 -8.45 15.99 6.73
C PRO A 350 -8.49 17.52 6.80
N LYS A 351 -8.89 18.08 7.94
CA LYS A 351 -8.97 19.53 8.14
C LYS A 351 -7.64 20.19 8.48
N THR A 352 -6.66 19.41 8.92
CA THR A 352 -5.29 19.91 9.10
C THR A 352 -4.60 19.96 7.75
N SER A 353 -3.99 21.09 7.39
CA SER A 353 -3.10 21.20 6.24
C SER A 353 -1.65 21.14 6.73
N SER A 354 -0.81 20.37 6.04
CA SER A 354 0.64 20.36 6.28
C SER A 354 1.38 20.51 4.96
N ASP A 355 2.32 21.44 4.91
CA ASP A 355 3.24 21.64 3.77
C ASP A 355 4.23 20.48 3.61
N LEU A 356 4.19 19.48 4.50
CA LEU A 356 4.95 18.23 4.41
C LEU A 356 4.09 17.06 3.89
N SER A 357 2.77 17.24 3.78
CA SER A 357 1.87 16.22 3.26
C SER A 357 1.88 16.07 1.74
N PRO A 358 1.93 14.86 1.15
CA PRO A 358 1.67 14.66 -0.28
C PRO A 358 0.30 15.15 -0.79
N PHE A 359 -0.62 15.57 0.09
CA PHE A 359 -1.83 16.32 -0.28
C PHE A 359 -1.59 17.82 -0.53
N THR A 360 -0.38 18.30 -0.35
CA THR A 360 0.06 19.63 -0.78
C THR A 360 1.19 19.47 -1.79
N LEU A 361 1.17 20.28 -2.84
CA LEU A 361 2.10 20.13 -3.96
C LEU A 361 3.55 20.43 -3.54
N LYS A 362 4.48 19.49 -3.70
CA LYS A 362 5.88 19.57 -3.20
C LYS A 362 6.84 20.19 -4.17
N SER A 363 7.68 21.16 -3.82
CA SER A 363 8.65 21.73 -4.79
C SER A 363 9.43 20.65 -5.60
N THR A 364 9.64 20.90 -6.89
CA THR A 364 10.47 20.08 -7.78
C THR A 364 11.96 20.25 -7.51
N GLU A 365 12.36 21.33 -6.84
CA GLU A 365 13.75 21.67 -6.52
C GLU A 365 14.28 20.97 -5.25
N ARG A 366 13.47 20.10 -4.63
CA ARG A 366 13.85 19.45 -3.38
C ARG A 366 15.00 18.48 -3.62
N THR A 367 16.01 18.57 -2.77
CA THR A 367 17.19 17.71 -2.76
C THR A 367 17.25 16.92 -1.46
N CYS A 368 17.98 15.80 -1.43
CA CYS A 368 18.29 15.08 -0.19
C CYS A 368 18.81 16.02 0.91
N GLN A 369 19.71 16.95 0.57
CA GLN A 369 20.28 17.89 1.53
C GLN A 369 19.20 18.82 2.11
N SER A 370 18.34 19.41 1.25
CA SER A 370 17.22 20.24 1.72
C SER A 370 16.23 19.47 2.59
N GLU A 371 16.11 18.17 2.32
CA GLU A 371 15.25 17.25 3.04
C GLU A 371 15.96 16.56 4.20
N GLY A 372 17.18 16.98 4.56
CA GLY A 372 17.99 16.43 5.65
C GLY A 372 18.18 14.91 5.56
N VAL A 373 18.27 14.36 4.35
CA VAL A 373 18.61 12.96 4.07
C VAL A 373 20.12 12.89 3.89
N PRO A 374 20.83 12.01 4.64
CA PRO A 374 22.27 11.86 4.50
C PRO A 374 22.70 11.52 3.07
N ASP A 375 23.84 12.03 2.62
CA ASP A 375 24.35 11.79 1.25
C ASP A 375 24.45 10.30 0.92
N ILE A 376 24.85 9.47 1.90
CA ILE A 376 24.92 8.02 1.74
C ILE A 376 23.56 7.37 1.45
N MET A 377 22.46 8.00 1.89
CA MET A 377 21.08 7.54 1.66
C MET A 377 20.44 8.21 0.43
N CYS A 378 21.20 9.00 -0.32
CA CYS A 378 20.64 9.86 -1.35
C CYS A 378 20.56 9.20 -2.73
N LEU A 379 19.33 8.95 -3.18
CA LEU A 379 19.02 8.49 -4.55
C LEU A 379 18.62 9.62 -5.54
N CYS A 380 18.91 10.89 -5.25
CA CYS A 380 18.44 12.08 -5.97
C CYS A 380 18.37 11.98 -7.51
N MET A 381 17.34 12.61 -8.09
CA MET A 381 17.35 13.07 -9.49
C MET A 381 18.56 13.97 -9.68
N LYS A 382 19.46 13.59 -10.59
CA LYS A 382 20.61 14.43 -10.93
C LYS A 382 20.16 15.37 -12.03
N SER A 383 20.33 16.68 -11.81
CA SER A 383 20.35 17.62 -12.94
C SER A 383 21.44 17.15 -13.89
N VAL A 384 21.07 16.93 -15.15
CA VAL A 384 22.01 16.49 -16.18
C VAL A 384 22.10 17.56 -17.27
N PRO A 385 23.25 17.67 -17.96
CA PRO A 385 23.31 18.36 -19.24
C PRO A 385 22.29 17.77 -20.20
N GLN A 386 21.84 18.56 -21.19
CA GLN A 386 20.93 18.10 -22.22
C GLN A 386 21.39 16.75 -22.83
N PRO A 387 20.62 15.66 -22.65
CA PRO A 387 20.99 14.35 -23.16
C PRO A 387 20.88 14.32 -24.68
N LYS A 388 21.65 13.42 -25.31
CA LYS A 388 21.57 13.18 -26.76
C LYS A 388 20.27 12.45 -27.09
N LEU A 389 19.28 13.20 -27.55
CA LEU A 389 17.96 12.68 -27.92
C LEU A 389 17.86 12.49 -29.44
N PRO A 390 17.10 11.49 -29.91
CA PRO A 390 16.99 11.17 -31.33
C PRO A 390 16.27 12.25 -32.15
N GLU A 391 15.34 12.98 -31.54
CA GLU A 391 14.65 14.10 -32.18
C GLU A 391 15.39 15.41 -31.89
N LYS A 392 15.60 16.25 -32.92
CA LYS A 392 16.33 17.53 -32.78
C LYS A 392 15.43 18.74 -32.49
N LYS A 393 14.12 18.62 -32.73
CA LYS A 393 13.14 19.71 -32.59
C LYS A 393 12.11 19.50 -31.48
N PHE A 394 12.36 18.54 -30.58
CA PHE A 394 11.41 18.25 -29.51
C PHE A 394 11.13 19.50 -28.67
N LEU A 395 12.13 20.34 -28.39
CA LEU A 395 11.97 21.53 -27.56
C LEU A 395 10.95 22.52 -28.14
N GLU A 396 11.05 22.85 -29.43
CA GLU A 396 10.08 23.73 -30.12
C GLU A 396 8.65 23.17 -30.02
N LYS A 397 8.50 21.86 -30.14
CA LYS A 397 7.21 21.19 -30.06
C LYS A 397 6.64 21.19 -28.64
N LEU A 398 7.46 20.92 -27.62
CA LEU A 398 7.04 20.96 -26.22
C LEU A 398 6.70 22.38 -25.76
N GLN A 399 7.46 23.39 -26.21
CA GLN A 399 7.13 24.81 -25.98
C GLN A 399 5.77 25.16 -26.59
N LYS A 400 5.47 24.65 -27.78
CA LYS A 400 4.16 24.82 -28.43
C LYS A 400 3.04 24.10 -27.66
N GLU A 401 3.25 22.87 -27.23
CA GLU A 401 2.28 22.11 -26.41
C GLU A 401 2.00 22.84 -25.08
N PHE A 402 3.03 23.38 -24.42
CA PHE A 402 2.88 24.21 -23.23
C PHE A 402 2.07 25.49 -23.52
N ALA A 403 2.38 26.18 -24.62
CA ALA A 403 1.62 27.36 -25.04
C ALA A 403 0.15 27.05 -25.32
N GLU A 404 -0.13 25.97 -26.06
CA GLU A 404 -1.49 25.52 -26.36
C GLU A 404 -2.27 25.18 -25.09
N GLU A 405 -1.63 24.54 -24.11
CA GLU A 405 -2.25 24.22 -22.82
C GLU A 405 -2.65 25.49 -22.04
N ILE A 406 -1.80 26.51 -22.03
CA ILE A 406 -2.04 27.74 -21.28
C ILE A 406 -3.00 28.67 -21.99
N GLN A 407 -2.81 28.89 -23.29
CA GLN A 407 -3.59 29.84 -24.07
C GLN A 407 -5.05 29.40 -24.27
N LYS A 408 -5.39 28.14 -23.97
CA LYS A 408 -6.79 27.68 -23.97
C LYS A 408 -7.65 28.38 -22.91
N TYR A 409 -7.04 28.94 -21.86
CA TYR A 409 -7.78 29.61 -20.78
C TYR A 409 -8.01 31.08 -21.12
N LYS A 410 -9.29 31.50 -21.17
CA LYS A 410 -9.70 32.88 -21.51
C LYS A 410 -9.16 33.97 -20.57
N CYS A 411 -8.78 33.61 -19.35
CA CYS A 411 -8.17 34.50 -18.37
C CYS A 411 -6.76 34.96 -18.76
N VAL A 412 -6.07 34.24 -19.65
CA VAL A 412 -4.65 34.48 -19.97
C VAL A 412 -4.55 35.62 -20.98
N LEU A 413 -3.83 36.68 -20.60
CA LEU A 413 -3.61 37.88 -21.39
C LEU A 413 -2.34 37.77 -22.23
N SER A 414 -1.28 37.18 -21.67
CA SER A 414 -0.03 36.92 -22.36
C SER A 414 0.65 35.68 -21.78
N PHE A 415 1.45 35.01 -22.61
CA PHE A 415 2.23 33.84 -22.23
C PHE A 415 3.51 33.80 -23.04
N GLU A 416 4.65 33.62 -22.37
CA GLU A 416 5.96 33.52 -22.99
C GLU A 416 6.78 32.43 -22.32
N VAL A 417 7.26 31.46 -23.10
CA VAL A 417 8.13 30.40 -22.59
C VAL A 417 9.55 30.93 -22.43
N LYS A 418 10.15 30.72 -21.26
CA LYS A 418 11.54 31.09 -20.97
C LYS A 418 12.49 30.18 -21.74
N ASN A 419 13.67 30.70 -22.04
CA ASN A 419 14.78 29.92 -22.60
C ASN A 419 15.46 29.00 -21.57
N SER A 420 15.00 28.98 -20.32
CA SER A 420 15.50 28.06 -19.30
C SER A 420 14.85 26.68 -19.49
N THR A 421 15.70 25.66 -19.60
CA THR A 421 15.29 24.26 -19.70
C THR A 421 16.20 23.44 -18.80
N GLU A 422 15.60 22.69 -17.88
CA GLU A 422 16.33 21.81 -16.99
C GLU A 422 16.03 20.36 -17.34
N PHE A 423 17.08 19.54 -17.41
CA PHE A 423 16.96 18.10 -17.62
C PHE A 423 17.29 17.38 -16.34
N PHE A 424 16.46 16.39 -16.02
CA PHE A 424 16.66 15.52 -14.89
C PHE A 424 16.77 14.09 -15.37
N GLU A 425 17.73 13.34 -14.83
CA GLU A 425 17.84 11.92 -15.07
C GLU A 425 17.58 11.16 -13.77
N TYR A 426 16.84 10.05 -13.89
CA TYR A 426 16.77 9.04 -12.85
C TYR A 426 16.71 7.64 -13.45
N GLU A 427 17.25 6.65 -12.76
CA GLU A 427 17.19 5.26 -13.20
C GLU A 427 15.90 4.61 -12.71
N ASN A 428 15.25 3.87 -13.61
CA ASN A 428 14.18 2.94 -13.30
C ASN A 428 14.50 1.56 -13.89
N GLU A 429 13.57 0.62 -13.75
CA GLU A 429 13.74 -0.77 -14.20
C GLU A 429 13.96 -0.93 -15.71
N ASN A 430 13.51 0.05 -16.48
CA ASN A 430 13.60 0.07 -17.94
C ASN A 430 14.79 0.93 -18.43
N GLY A 431 15.64 1.40 -17.51
CA GLY A 431 16.80 2.25 -17.78
C GLY A 431 16.61 3.69 -17.29
N LYS A 432 17.32 4.63 -17.92
CA LYS A 432 17.30 6.05 -17.54
C LYS A 432 16.01 6.71 -18.03
N ILE A 433 15.22 7.25 -17.10
CA ILE A 433 14.17 8.21 -17.40
C ILE A 433 14.78 9.60 -17.47
N ILE A 434 14.47 10.30 -18.55
CA ILE A 434 14.83 11.71 -18.75
C ILE A 434 13.55 12.52 -18.58
N ALA A 435 13.55 13.45 -17.64
CA ALA A 435 12.53 14.48 -17.51
C ALA A 435 13.08 15.82 -17.96
N LEU A 436 12.21 16.68 -18.46
CA LEU A 436 12.51 18.03 -18.90
C LEU A 436 11.51 18.99 -18.28
N GLU A 437 12.00 20.07 -17.68
CA GLU A 437 11.17 21.15 -17.17
C GLU A 437 11.34 22.41 -18.01
N LEU A 438 10.21 22.94 -18.50
CA LEU A 438 10.12 24.24 -19.15
C LEU A 438 9.56 25.24 -18.15
N SER A 439 10.12 26.45 -18.15
CA SER A 439 9.58 27.59 -17.43
C SER A 439 8.94 28.58 -18.38
N ALA A 440 7.95 29.33 -17.94
CA ALA A 440 7.29 30.38 -18.70
C ALA A 440 6.87 31.52 -17.77
N ASP A 441 6.53 32.67 -18.34
CA ASP A 441 5.79 33.72 -17.66
C ASP A 441 4.42 33.86 -18.29
N ALA A 442 3.38 34.00 -17.46
CA ALA A 442 2.03 34.28 -17.89
C ALA A 442 1.50 35.51 -17.19
N SER A 443 0.75 36.32 -17.94
CA SER A 443 -0.10 37.34 -17.35
C SER A 443 -1.54 36.92 -17.44
N VAL A 444 -2.26 36.97 -16.33
CA VAL A 444 -3.67 36.54 -16.25
C VAL A 444 -4.54 37.61 -15.62
N ASN A 445 -5.80 37.63 -16.02
CA ASN A 445 -6.81 38.50 -15.42
C ASN A 445 -7.48 37.76 -14.24
N GLY A 446 -7.04 38.06 -13.02
CA GLY A 446 -7.60 37.48 -11.80
C GLY A 446 -8.73 38.32 -11.19
N LYS A 447 -9.39 37.78 -10.16
CA LYS A 447 -10.51 38.47 -9.46
C LYS A 447 -10.17 39.85 -8.90
N LYS A 448 -8.91 40.11 -8.57
CA LYS A 448 -8.43 41.38 -8.00
C LYS A 448 -7.62 42.22 -9.00
N GLY A 449 -7.67 41.88 -10.29
CA GLY A 449 -6.92 42.54 -11.36
C GLY A 449 -5.87 41.64 -12.01
N LYS A 450 -5.01 42.27 -12.81
CA LYS A 450 -3.92 41.60 -13.55
C LYS A 450 -2.90 41.00 -12.59
N LEU A 451 -2.53 39.74 -12.83
CA LEU A 451 -1.54 38.99 -12.08
C LEU A 451 -0.48 38.46 -13.04
N ASP A 452 0.78 38.73 -12.76
CA ASP A 452 1.91 38.14 -13.47
C ASP A 452 2.41 36.92 -12.68
N LEU A 453 2.59 35.81 -13.37
CA LEU A 453 2.79 34.48 -12.81
C LEU A 453 3.97 33.81 -13.52
N SER A 454 4.94 33.31 -12.75
CA SER A 454 5.94 32.38 -13.29
C SER A 454 5.33 30.99 -13.34
N LEU A 455 5.44 30.30 -14.46
CA LEU A 455 4.88 28.98 -14.69
C LEU A 455 5.99 27.94 -14.93
N THR A 456 5.78 26.69 -14.53
CA THR A 456 6.59 25.54 -14.94
C THR A 456 5.72 24.40 -15.43
N LYS A 457 6.26 23.65 -16.40
CA LYS A 457 5.66 22.42 -16.92
C LYS A 457 6.75 21.38 -17.11
N THR A 458 6.49 20.18 -16.63
CA THR A 458 7.39 19.03 -16.72
C THR A 458 6.91 18.10 -17.83
N PHE A 459 7.86 17.51 -18.55
CA PHE A 459 7.65 16.50 -19.57
C PHE A 459 8.57 15.31 -19.29
N VAL A 460 8.15 14.11 -19.67
CA VAL A 460 8.96 12.88 -19.48
C VAL A 460 9.19 12.18 -20.80
N TYR A 461 10.43 11.79 -21.06
CA TYR A 461 10.82 11.09 -22.27
C TYR A 461 10.26 9.66 -22.26
N ASP A 462 9.49 9.35 -23.29
CA ASP A 462 8.95 8.02 -23.55
C ASP A 462 9.79 7.36 -24.65
N SER A 463 10.58 6.35 -24.26
CA SER A 463 11.48 5.64 -25.17
C SER A 463 10.75 4.88 -26.28
N SER A 464 9.48 4.49 -26.05
CA SER A 464 8.65 3.79 -27.05
C SER A 464 8.17 4.75 -28.12
N LEU A 465 7.80 5.96 -27.72
CA LEU A 465 7.38 7.04 -28.64
C LEU A 465 8.56 7.80 -29.23
N LYS A 466 9.76 7.63 -28.66
CA LYS A 466 10.96 8.44 -28.93
C LYS A 466 10.69 9.95 -28.79
N TYR A 467 9.79 10.32 -27.89
CA TYR A 467 9.29 11.67 -27.69
C TYR A 467 9.00 11.95 -26.22
N PHE A 468 8.97 13.23 -25.84
CA PHE A 468 8.53 13.65 -24.51
C PHE A 468 7.01 13.70 -24.46
N ARG A 469 6.40 13.02 -23.50
CA ARG A 469 4.98 13.16 -23.23
C ARG A 469 4.74 14.15 -22.11
N ASP A 470 3.59 14.81 -22.19
CA ASP A 470 3.05 15.60 -21.08
C ASP A 470 3.04 14.78 -19.81
N PHE A 471 3.64 15.35 -18.76
CA PHE A 471 3.72 14.71 -17.46
C PHE A 471 2.83 15.42 -16.43
N ASP A 472 2.74 16.75 -16.53
CA ASP A 472 1.83 17.54 -15.74
C ASP A 472 1.20 18.69 -16.52
N TYR A 473 0.27 19.38 -15.84
CA TYR A 473 -0.26 20.66 -16.30
C TYR A 473 0.65 21.77 -15.85
N ALA A 474 0.61 22.88 -16.55
CA ALA A 474 1.32 24.09 -16.18
C ALA A 474 0.97 24.60 -14.77
N ARG A 475 2.02 24.87 -13.98
CA ARG A 475 1.93 25.19 -12.54
C ARG A 475 2.52 26.56 -12.28
N ILE A 476 1.90 27.35 -11.40
CA ILE A 476 2.39 28.67 -10.98
C ILE A 476 3.42 28.52 -9.87
N LEU A 477 4.61 29.08 -10.04
CA LEU A 477 5.58 29.28 -8.97
C LEU A 477 5.21 30.54 -8.18
N ARG A 478 4.80 30.39 -6.92
CA ARG A 478 4.78 31.48 -5.92
C ARG A 478 5.86 31.28 -4.88
N ASP A 479 6.37 32.39 -4.33
CA ASP A 479 7.42 32.43 -3.31
C ASP A 479 7.24 31.30 -2.27
N HIS A 480 8.35 30.61 -1.97
CA HIS A 480 8.42 29.37 -1.19
C HIS A 480 7.92 28.08 -1.89
N GLY A 481 7.80 28.09 -3.23
CA GLY A 481 7.59 26.86 -4.02
C GLY A 481 6.16 26.35 -4.04
N VAL A 482 5.18 27.19 -3.66
CA VAL A 482 3.75 26.87 -3.72
C VAL A 482 3.35 26.81 -5.20
N ASN A 483 3.03 25.60 -5.65
CA ASN A 483 2.63 25.34 -7.03
C ASN A 483 1.09 25.29 -7.14
N ILE A 484 0.48 26.16 -7.94
CA ILE A 484 -0.98 26.19 -8.17
C ILE A 484 -1.25 25.94 -9.65
N ALA A 485 -2.15 25.01 -10.00
CA ALA A 485 -2.56 24.82 -11.39
C ALA A 485 -3.27 26.09 -11.88
N ILE A 486 -2.92 26.59 -13.08
CA ILE A 486 -3.48 27.84 -13.62
C ILE A 486 -5.02 27.81 -13.73
N VAL A 487 -5.61 26.62 -13.93
CA VAL A 487 -7.06 26.36 -13.85
C VAL A 487 -7.69 26.96 -12.61
N SER A 488 -7.01 26.85 -11.47
CA SER A 488 -7.51 27.31 -10.18
C SER A 488 -7.65 28.84 -10.12
N ILE A 489 -6.94 29.58 -10.97
CA ILE A 489 -7.08 31.03 -11.11
C ILE A 489 -8.11 31.39 -12.18
N CYS A 490 -8.27 30.54 -13.20
CA CYS A 490 -9.01 30.83 -14.42
C CYS A 490 -10.45 30.30 -14.45
N VAL A 491 -10.80 29.38 -13.55
CA VAL A 491 -12.15 28.80 -13.41
C VAL A 491 -12.93 29.43 -12.23
N LEU A 492 -12.33 30.41 -11.53
CA LEU A 492 -12.94 31.09 -10.38
C LEU A 492 -13.63 32.41 -10.70
#